data_AF-A0A6B0T7W8-F1
#
_entry.id   AF-A0A6B0T7W8-F1
#
_cell.length_a   1.000
_cell.length_b   1.000
_cell.length_c   1.000
_cell.angle_alpha   90.00
_cell.angle_beta   90.00
_cell.angle_gamma   90.00
#
_symmetry.space_group_name_H-M   'P 1'
#
loop_
_entity.id
_entity.type
_entity.pdbx_description
1 polymer ?
#
loop_
_entity_poly.entity_id
_entity_poly.type
_entity_poly.pdbx_seq_one_letter_code
_entity_poly.pdbx_strand_id
1 'polypeptide(L)'
;MSKIVVDTSVVVKWYIPERHHEHARALRDAYLDGECDLAAPALMPFEAVNALRYSGHYEGERLEAASQSLSEYGIELVPFAKVGPVAKIATDLDITLYDAAYIALAQKLDTTAYTADENLLDDLDEDYRNLAEHIGAYSEEGV
;
A
#
# COMPACT_ATOMS: atom_id res chain seq x y z
N MET A 1 7.79 -0.94 -17.38
CA MET A 1 7.61 -1.37 -15.99
C MET A 1 6.20 -1.02 -15.58
N SER A 2 5.49 -1.98 -15.00
CA SER A 2 4.22 -1.72 -14.35
C SER A 2 4.48 -0.86 -13.12
N LYS A 3 3.64 0.15 -12.90
CA LYS A 3 3.65 0.94 -11.68
C LYS A 3 2.52 0.45 -10.82
N ILE A 4 2.81 0.03 -9.60
CA ILE A 4 1.85 -0.58 -8.68
C ILE A 4 1.63 0.38 -7.52
N VAL A 5 0.38 0.51 -7.08
CA VAL A 5 0.09 1.21 -5.82
C VAL A 5 0.25 0.22 -4.67
N VAL A 6 1.04 0.57 -3.66
CA VAL A 6 1.23 -0.28 -2.48
C VAL A 6 0.57 0.36 -1.27
N ASP A 7 -0.37 -0.37 -0.66
CA ASP A 7 -1.03 0.05 0.57
C ASP A 7 -0.12 -0.16 1.80
N THR A 8 -0.32 0.65 2.84
CA THR A 8 0.33 0.54 4.14
C THR A 8 0.24 -0.87 4.71
N SER A 9 -0.93 -1.52 4.61
CA SER A 9 -1.15 -2.86 5.15
C SER A 9 -0.19 -3.90 4.54
N VAL A 10 0.23 -3.71 3.29
CA VAL A 10 1.25 -4.54 2.61
C VAL A 10 2.66 -4.18 3.07
N VAL A 11 2.98 -2.89 3.16
CA VAL A 11 4.29 -2.42 3.62
C VAL A 11 4.58 -2.87 5.05
N VAL A 12 3.61 -2.79 5.95
CA VAL A 12 3.73 -3.29 7.34
C VAL A 12 4.08 -4.76 7.37
N LYS A 13 3.50 -5.55 6.46
CA LYS A 13 3.85 -6.97 6.32
C LYS A 13 5.27 -7.19 5.84
N TRP A 14 6.06 -6.22 5.37
CA TRP A 14 7.49 -6.44 5.14
C TRP A 14 8.28 -6.59 6.44
N TYR A 15 7.77 -6.01 7.52
CA TYR A 15 8.44 -5.94 8.82
C TYR A 15 7.92 -7.02 9.79
N ILE A 16 6.63 -7.36 9.71
CA ILE A 16 5.99 -8.31 10.62
C ILE A 16 5.71 -9.63 9.89
N PRO A 17 6.30 -10.77 10.32
CA PRO A 17 6.14 -12.07 9.67
C PRO A 17 4.80 -12.73 10.04
N GLU A 18 3.73 -12.19 9.48
CA GLU A 18 2.35 -12.67 9.64
C GLU A 18 1.76 -13.24 8.35
N ARG A 19 0.48 -13.64 8.37
CA ARG A 19 -0.24 -14.11 7.19
C ARG A 19 -0.05 -13.12 6.02
N HIS A 20 0.29 -13.65 4.85
CA HIS A 20 0.61 -12.92 3.61
C HIS A 20 1.95 -12.15 3.59
N HIS A 21 2.82 -12.29 4.61
CA HIS A 21 4.18 -11.75 4.61
C HIS A 21 5.00 -12.17 3.37
N GLU A 22 4.94 -13.44 2.99
CA GLU A 22 5.69 -13.95 1.82
C GLU A 22 5.26 -13.27 0.51
N HIS A 23 3.96 -13.03 0.32
CA HIS A 23 3.47 -12.35 -0.90
C HIS A 23 3.85 -10.87 -0.89
N ALA A 24 3.75 -10.21 0.26
CA ALA A 24 4.18 -8.83 0.43
C ALA A 24 5.68 -8.67 0.15
N ARG A 25 6.51 -9.64 0.58
CA ARG A 25 7.94 -9.66 0.30
C ARG A 25 8.28 -9.99 -1.14
N ALA A 26 7.53 -10.88 -1.79
CA ALA A 26 7.69 -11.13 -3.22
C ALA A 26 7.48 -9.83 -4.04
N LEU A 27 6.43 -9.05 -3.74
CA LEU A 27 6.21 -7.74 -4.37
C LEU A 27 7.37 -6.75 -4.10
N ARG A 28 7.85 -6.73 -2.85
CA ARG A 28 8.99 -5.89 -2.47
C ARG A 28 10.28 -6.28 -3.21
N ASP A 29 10.55 -7.57 -3.29
CA ASP A 29 11.78 -8.09 -3.89
C ASP A 29 11.75 -7.85 -5.40
N ALA A 30 10.61 -8.07 -6.08
CA ALA A 30 10.39 -7.66 -7.48
C ALA A 30 10.61 -6.15 -7.71
N TYR A 31 10.17 -5.30 -6.77
CA TYR A 31 10.46 -3.86 -6.82
C TYR A 31 11.96 -3.56 -6.69
N LEU A 32 12.64 -4.19 -5.73
CA LEU A 32 14.08 -4.01 -5.50
C LEU A 32 14.94 -4.52 -6.67
N ASP A 33 14.47 -5.57 -7.34
CA ASP A 33 15.08 -6.15 -8.54
C ASP A 33 14.73 -5.36 -9.82
N GLY A 34 13.88 -4.34 -9.70
CA GLY A 34 13.51 -3.43 -10.78
C GLY A 34 12.50 -4.00 -11.76
N GLU A 35 11.74 -5.02 -11.39
CA GLU A 35 10.71 -5.63 -12.24
C GLU A 35 9.43 -4.78 -12.29
N CYS A 36 9.15 -4.05 -11.21
CA CYS A 36 8.06 -3.08 -11.12
C CYS A 36 8.50 -1.79 -10.40
N ASP A 37 7.70 -0.74 -10.52
CA ASP A 37 7.83 0.49 -9.73
C ASP A 37 6.71 0.54 -8.67
N LEU A 38 7.01 1.01 -7.46
CA LEU A 38 6.01 1.24 -6.41
C LEU A 38 5.68 2.72 -6.25
N ALA A 39 4.39 3.02 -6.10
CA ALA A 39 3.89 4.31 -5.71
C ALA A 39 2.93 4.19 -4.52
N ALA A 40 2.83 5.23 -3.71
CA ALA A 40 1.86 5.32 -2.62
C ALA A 40 1.49 6.78 -2.34
N PRO A 41 0.32 7.07 -1.74
CA PRO A 41 0.06 8.38 -1.19
C PRO A 41 1.12 8.75 -0.15
N ALA A 42 1.52 10.03 -0.09
CA ALA A 42 2.58 10.50 0.81
C ALA A 42 2.29 10.33 2.31
N LEU A 43 1.07 9.92 2.67
CA LEU A 43 0.68 9.55 4.03
C LEU A 43 1.15 8.14 4.43
N MET A 44 1.43 7.25 3.47
CA MET A 44 1.77 5.84 3.70
C MET A 44 2.90 5.65 4.74
N PRO A 45 4.03 6.39 4.70
CA PRO A 45 5.08 6.20 5.68
C PRO A 45 4.63 6.51 7.12
N PHE A 46 3.74 7.49 7.29
CA PHE A 46 3.20 7.83 8.60
C PHE A 46 2.31 6.71 9.13
N GLU A 47 1.45 6.15 8.27
CA GLU A 47 0.59 5.03 8.64
C GLU A 47 1.40 3.77 8.93
N ALA A 48 2.40 3.45 8.11
CA ALA A 48 3.25 2.28 8.30
C ALA A 48 4.01 2.35 9.63
N VAL A 49 4.69 3.46 9.92
CA VAL A 49 5.41 3.64 11.20
C VAL A 49 4.43 3.64 12.38
N ASN A 50 3.24 4.22 12.22
CA ASN A 50 2.21 4.19 13.26
C ASN A 50 1.70 2.76 13.53
N ALA A 51 1.43 1.98 12.49
CA ALA A 51 1.02 0.58 12.60
C ALA A 51 2.11 -0.27 13.25
N LEU A 52 3.39 -0.08 12.88
CA LEU A 52 4.51 -0.75 13.53
C LEU A 52 4.58 -0.41 15.03
N ARG A 53 4.45 0.87 15.40
CA ARG A 53 4.44 1.30 16.80
C ARG A 53 3.35 0.61 17.62
N TYR A 54 2.16 0.45 17.07
CA TYR A 54 1.02 -0.16 17.77
C TYR A 54 0.92 -1.68 17.59
N SER A 55 1.79 -2.30 16.79
CA SER A 55 1.85 -3.76 16.61
C SER A 55 2.28 -4.52 17.88
N GLY A 56 2.90 -3.84 18.84
CA GLY A 56 3.53 -4.48 20.01
C GLY A 56 4.91 -5.10 19.73
N HIS A 57 5.42 -4.99 18.49
CA HIS A 57 6.72 -5.55 18.09
C HIS A 57 7.82 -4.51 17.87
N TYR A 58 7.47 -3.23 17.71
CA TYR A 58 8.40 -2.14 17.39
C TYR A 58 8.28 -0.99 18.40
N GLU A 59 9.37 -0.75 19.13
CA GLU A 59 9.50 0.35 20.10
C GLU A 59 10.94 0.88 20.16
N GLY A 60 11.12 2.09 20.68
CA GLY A 60 12.43 2.73 20.83
C GLY A 60 13.27 2.71 19.54
N GLU A 61 14.54 2.34 19.68
CA GLU A 61 15.51 2.25 18.56
C GLU A 61 15.04 1.34 17.41
N ARG A 62 14.26 0.29 17.71
CA ARG A 62 13.75 -0.62 16.67
C ARG A 62 12.72 0.08 15.78
N LEU A 63 11.87 0.93 16.35
CA LEU A 63 10.89 1.72 15.58
C LEU A 63 11.61 2.80 14.75
N GLU A 64 12.61 3.46 15.33
CA GLU A 64 13.44 4.46 14.64
C GLU A 64 14.17 3.84 13.43
N ALA A 65 14.79 2.68 13.61
CA ALA A 65 15.46 1.94 12.54
C ALA A 65 14.47 1.52 11.43
N ALA A 66 13.26 1.08 11.80
CA ALA A 66 12.24 0.74 10.81
C ALA A 66 11.78 1.97 10.01
N SER A 67 11.57 3.11 10.68
CA SER A 67 11.22 4.38 10.03
C SER A 67 12.31 4.88 9.07
N GLN A 68 13.58 4.74 9.45
CA GLN A 68 14.70 5.10 8.59
C GLN A 68 14.76 4.17 7.37
N SER A 69 14.75 2.86 7.59
CA SER A 69 14.77 1.85 6.52
C SER A 69 13.61 2.03 5.54
N LEU A 70 12.41 2.37 6.01
CA LEU A 70 11.25 2.61 5.14
C LEU A 70 11.51 3.76 4.15
N SER A 71 12.19 4.82 4.61
CA SER A 71 12.49 5.99 3.79
C SER A 71 13.54 5.71 2.71
N GLU A 72 14.33 4.64 2.88
CA GLU A 72 15.43 4.26 1.98
C GLU A 72 14.95 3.40 0.79
N TYR A 73 13.71 2.86 0.82
CA TYR A 73 13.19 2.03 -0.27
C TYR A 73 13.04 2.78 -1.60
N GLY A 74 12.79 4.09 -1.58
CA GLY A 74 12.64 4.88 -2.81
C GLY A 74 11.25 4.80 -3.47
N ILE A 75 10.22 4.33 -2.74
CA ILE A 75 8.83 4.31 -3.20
C ILE A 75 8.40 5.72 -3.61
N GLU A 76 7.71 5.86 -4.74
CA GLU A 76 7.20 7.17 -5.17
C GLU A 76 6.05 7.63 -4.25
N LEU A 77 6.35 8.62 -3.41
CA LEU A 77 5.36 9.22 -2.51
C LEU A 77 4.62 10.38 -3.21
N VAL A 78 3.34 10.15 -3.49
CA VAL A 78 2.50 11.09 -4.22
C VAL A 78 1.81 12.05 -3.24
N PRO A 79 2.06 13.38 -3.32
CA PRO A 79 1.46 14.34 -2.40
C PRO A 79 -0.06 14.42 -2.63
N PHE A 80 -0.82 14.74 -1.57
CA PHE A 80 -2.29 14.77 -1.58
C PHE A 80 -2.89 15.47 -2.82
N ALA A 81 -2.36 16.64 -3.19
CA ALA A 81 -2.82 17.42 -4.34
C ALA A 81 -2.68 16.69 -5.70
N LYS A 82 -1.90 15.60 -5.75
CA LYS A 82 -1.65 14.76 -6.93
C LYS A 82 -2.21 13.35 -6.80
N VAL A 83 -2.88 12.97 -5.71
CA VAL A 83 -3.37 11.59 -5.54
C VAL A 83 -4.55 11.30 -6.48
N GLY A 84 -5.50 12.22 -6.59
CA GLY A 84 -6.72 12.03 -7.38
C GLY A 84 -7.95 12.57 -6.66
N PRO A 85 -9.17 12.16 -7.05
CA PRO A 85 -10.42 12.66 -6.49
C PRO A 85 -10.77 11.97 -5.15
N VAL A 86 -9.85 11.99 -4.16
CA VAL A 86 -9.96 11.25 -2.88
C VAL A 86 -11.30 11.43 -2.18
N ALA A 87 -11.75 12.69 -2.01
CA ALA A 87 -13.01 12.98 -1.31
C ALA A 87 -14.24 12.45 -2.04
N LYS A 88 -14.22 12.39 -3.38
CA LYS A 88 -15.30 11.81 -4.16
C LYS A 88 -15.36 10.30 -3.93
N ILE A 89 -14.24 9.60 -4.06
CA ILE A 89 -14.19 8.14 -3.89
C ILE A 89 -14.59 7.75 -2.46
N ALA A 90 -14.10 8.46 -1.45
CA ALA A 90 -14.50 8.24 -0.06
C ALA A 90 -16.03 8.40 0.13
N THR A 91 -16.65 9.36 -0.55
CA THR A 91 -18.11 9.58 -0.47
C THR A 91 -18.88 8.52 -1.24
N ASP A 92 -18.40 8.12 -2.42
CA ASP A 92 -19.05 7.14 -3.28
C ASP A 92 -19.08 5.75 -2.60
N LEU A 93 -17.98 5.36 -1.96
CA LEU A 93 -17.79 4.05 -1.33
C LEU A 93 -18.09 4.01 0.18
N ASP A 94 -18.34 5.16 0.82
CA ASP A 94 -18.49 5.29 2.29
C ASP A 94 -17.28 4.77 3.09
N ILE A 95 -16.07 4.96 2.56
CA ILE A 95 -14.79 4.55 3.18
C ILE A 95 -14.00 5.74 3.73
N THR A 96 -12.95 5.46 4.51
CA THR A 96 -12.10 6.53 5.04
C THR A 96 -11.34 7.28 3.92
N LEU A 97 -10.98 8.54 4.17
CA LEU A 97 -10.11 9.30 3.25
C LEU A 97 -8.72 8.66 3.07
N TYR A 98 -8.28 7.86 4.03
CA TYR A 98 -7.01 7.15 3.98
C TYR A 98 -7.08 6.03 2.94
N ASP A 99 -8.08 5.16 3.05
CA ASP A 99 -8.30 4.06 2.12
C ASP A 99 -8.59 4.59 0.70
N ALA A 100 -9.46 5.60 0.61
CA ALA A 100 -9.78 6.25 -0.66
C ALA A 100 -8.55 6.88 -1.34
N ALA A 101 -7.49 7.23 -0.60
CA ALA A 101 -6.27 7.77 -1.19
C ALA A 101 -5.53 6.73 -2.04
N TYR A 102 -5.51 5.46 -1.61
CA TYR A 102 -4.89 4.38 -2.38
C TYR A 102 -5.70 4.06 -3.63
N ILE A 103 -7.02 3.98 -3.51
CA ILE A 103 -7.93 3.73 -4.64
C ILE A 103 -7.89 4.88 -5.65
N ALA A 104 -7.89 6.13 -5.18
CA ALA A 104 -7.76 7.31 -6.04
C ALA A 104 -6.43 7.32 -6.79
N LEU A 105 -5.35 6.93 -6.13
CA LEU A 105 -4.03 6.86 -6.77
C LEU A 105 -3.99 5.76 -7.83
N ALA A 106 -4.52 4.58 -7.53
CA ALA A 106 -4.63 3.46 -8.45
C ALA A 106 -5.42 3.86 -9.71
N GLN A 107 -6.59 4.49 -9.51
CA GLN A 107 -7.41 5.02 -10.61
C GLN A 107 -6.65 6.04 -11.45
N LYS A 108 -5.92 6.96 -10.81
CA LYS A 108 -5.18 8.01 -11.51
C LYS A 108 -4.02 7.45 -12.34
N LEU A 109 -3.36 6.41 -11.83
CA LEU A 109 -2.21 5.78 -12.48
C LEU A 109 -2.61 4.67 -13.46
N ASP A 110 -3.91 4.40 -13.61
CA ASP A 110 -4.46 3.31 -14.43
C ASP A 110 -3.81 1.96 -14.05
N THR A 111 -3.84 1.67 -12.75
CA THR A 111 -3.18 0.49 -12.16
C THR A 111 -3.96 -0.05 -10.96
N THR A 112 -3.43 -1.11 -10.35
CA THR A 112 -3.98 -1.78 -9.17
C THR A 112 -3.24 -1.36 -7.89
N ALA A 113 -4.00 -1.16 -6.82
CA ALA A 113 -3.50 -1.09 -5.45
C ALA A 113 -3.48 -2.49 -4.81
N TYR A 114 -2.32 -2.95 -4.37
CA TYR A 114 -2.27 -4.14 -3.52
C TYR A 114 -2.49 -3.75 -2.06
N THR A 115 -3.45 -4.41 -1.44
CA THR A 115 -3.81 -4.25 -0.02
C THR A 115 -3.89 -5.61 0.69
N ALA A 116 -3.70 -5.61 1.99
CA ALA A 116 -4.01 -6.73 2.88
C ALA A 116 -5.22 -6.45 3.78
N ASP A 117 -5.94 -5.35 3.55
CA ASP A 117 -7.20 -5.04 4.23
C ASP A 117 -8.36 -5.67 3.46
N GLU A 118 -8.88 -6.77 4.00
CA GLU A 118 -10.04 -7.46 3.43
C GLU A 118 -11.31 -6.59 3.51
N ASN A 119 -11.46 -5.71 4.52
CA ASN A 119 -12.64 -4.85 4.63
C ASN A 119 -12.66 -3.80 3.51
N LEU A 120 -11.50 -3.20 3.20
CA LEU A 120 -11.39 -2.27 2.08
C LEU A 120 -11.84 -2.92 0.77
N LEU A 121 -11.46 -4.19 0.54
CA LEU A 121 -11.87 -4.92 -0.66
C LEU A 121 -13.37 -5.25 -0.70
N ASP A 122 -13.97 -5.52 0.45
CA ASP A 122 -15.40 -5.78 0.59
C ASP A 122 -16.25 -4.50 0.40
N ASP A 123 -15.69 -3.33 0.72
CA ASP A 123 -16.32 -2.03 0.53
C ASP A 123 -16.28 -1.54 -0.94
N LEU A 124 -15.51 -2.18 -1.83
CA LEU A 124 -15.45 -1.79 -3.24
C LEU A 124 -16.67 -2.28 -4.04
N ASP A 125 -17.35 -1.35 -4.70
CA ASP A 125 -18.40 -1.65 -5.67
C ASP A 125 -17.84 -1.95 -7.08
N GLU A 126 -18.74 -2.16 -8.06
CA GLU A 126 -18.39 -2.52 -9.44
C GLU A 126 -17.54 -1.46 -10.18
N ASP A 127 -17.67 -0.18 -9.83
CA ASP A 127 -16.95 0.91 -10.48
C ASP A 127 -15.49 0.97 -10.02
N TYR A 128 -15.19 0.49 -8.81
CA TYR A 128 -13.86 0.55 -8.19
C TYR A 128 -13.20 -0.82 -8.00
N ARG A 129 -13.90 -1.94 -8.23
CA ARG A 129 -13.43 -3.31 -7.94
C ARG A 129 -12.07 -3.66 -8.54
N ASN A 130 -11.79 -3.18 -9.75
CA ASN A 130 -10.56 -3.48 -10.48
C ASN A 130 -9.36 -2.64 -10.03
N LEU A 131 -9.56 -1.67 -9.13
CA LEU A 131 -8.51 -0.76 -8.67
C LEU A 131 -7.76 -1.28 -7.44
N ALA A 132 -8.24 -2.34 -6.80
CA ALA A 132 -7.51 -2.97 -5.72
C ALA A 132 -7.62 -4.49 -5.73
N GLU A 133 -6.53 -5.12 -5.30
CA GLU A 133 -6.44 -6.56 -5.21
C GLU A 133 -5.76 -6.96 -3.88
N HIS A 134 -6.16 -8.12 -3.37
CA HIS A 134 -5.55 -8.64 -2.15
C HIS A 134 -4.11 -9.07 -2.44
N ILE A 135 -3.16 -8.73 -1.57
CA ILE A 135 -1.74 -9.09 -1.74
C ILE A 135 -1.52 -10.59 -1.84
N GLY A 136 -2.41 -11.40 -1.27
CA GLY A 136 -2.38 -12.86 -1.40
C GLY A 136 -2.61 -13.38 -2.83
N ALA A 137 -3.04 -12.55 -3.77
CA ALA A 137 -3.14 -12.88 -5.18
C ALA A 137 -1.87 -12.53 -5.98
N TYR A 138 -0.95 -11.76 -5.39
CA TYR A 138 0.31 -11.41 -6.04
C TYR A 138 1.15 -12.68 -6.29
N SER A 139 1.46 -12.94 -7.55
CA SER A 139 2.41 -13.95 -7.98
C SER A 139 3.43 -13.32 -8.95
N GLU A 140 4.69 -13.78 -8.88
CA GLU A 140 5.78 -13.29 -9.73
C GLU A 140 5.52 -13.54 -11.23
N GLU A 141 4.61 -14.45 -11.59
CA GLU A 141 4.31 -14.83 -12.97
C GLU A 141 3.40 -13.82 -13.73
N GLY A 142 3.00 -12.72 -13.09
CA GLY A 142 1.98 -11.79 -13.61
C GLY A 142 2.45 -10.39 -14.03
N VAL A 143 3.76 -10.09 -14.03
CA VAL A 143 4.32 -8.77 -14.40
C VAL A 143 4.85 -8.75 -15.84
#